data_AF-A0A9W8HZW0-F1
#
_entry.id   AF-A0A9W8HZW0-F1
#
_cell.length_a   1.000
_cell.length_b   1.000
_cell.length_c   1.000
_cell.angle_alpha   90.00
_cell.angle_beta   90.00
_cell.angle_gamma   90.00
#
_symmetry.space_group_name_H-M   'P 1'
#
loop_
_entity.id
_entity.type
_entity.pdbx_description
1 polymer ?
#
loop_
_entity_poly.entity_id
_entity_poly.type
_entity_poly.pdbx_seq_one_letter_code
_entity_poly.pdbx_strand_id
1 'polypeptide(L)'
;MSGESVPVRELLQVVNDSPDMRDFIMAHHIHDGQRRRQWFLDHGLFGSYECYGEFCSLSWLSSRMLQVVQMGRFRLLIFAWCSQTRNYLGIVVGCPMVHSSHLLHHVIQLQPQSYRFVDKGLFGEFFTSYVDHLVAGNHDIYDQRISLMPNCGPHTSSSLSHGIKITVSSMFCVDETPRFRVYRYQVTFELVDPKQLGCSSVQLESRNWLIYYTNQEYVHASGPGVVGEFPRLSVDRPFYKYCSRIEDDPAGLEVVGFEGQFTFVPGSLDEPAGANITLPVPFIELPIPLEVI
;
A
#
# COMPACT_ATOMS: atom_id res chain seq x y z
N MET A 1 10.18 22.32 -6.08
CA MET A 1 11.37 21.56 -5.67
C MET A 1 12.48 21.87 -6.65
N SER A 2 13.56 22.51 -6.22
CA SER A 2 14.77 22.69 -7.03
C SER A 2 15.62 21.42 -6.87
N GLY A 3 15.40 20.44 -7.74
CA GLY A 3 16.25 19.26 -7.83
C GLY A 3 17.45 19.58 -8.72
N GLU A 4 18.66 19.27 -8.24
CA GLU A 4 19.83 19.26 -9.12
C GLU A 4 19.81 17.95 -9.91
N SER A 5 19.75 18.05 -11.24
CA SER A 5 19.99 16.88 -12.08
C SER A 5 21.44 16.49 -11.94
N VAL A 6 21.72 15.34 -11.34
CA VAL A 6 23.08 14.84 -11.18
C VAL A 6 23.40 13.98 -12.40
N PRO A 7 24.35 14.38 -13.28
CA PRO A 7 24.80 13.53 -14.38
C PRO A 7 25.26 12.18 -13.82
N VAL A 8 25.01 11.08 -14.51
CA VAL A 8 25.36 9.70 -14.08
C VAL A 8 26.82 9.58 -13.59
N ARG A 9 27.74 10.33 -14.20
CA ARG A 9 29.16 10.46 -13.80
C ARG A 9 29.35 10.99 -12.37
N GLU A 10 28.54 11.96 -11.95
CA GLU A 10 28.58 12.54 -10.60
C GLU A 10 27.81 11.67 -9.61
N LEU A 11 26.82 10.91 -10.08
CA LEU A 11 26.19 9.84 -9.29
C LEU A 11 27.24 8.83 -8.82
N LEU A 12 28.16 8.42 -9.70
CA LEU A 12 29.30 7.57 -9.32
C LEU A 12 30.25 8.23 -8.29
N GLN A 13 30.32 9.57 -8.24
CA GLN A 13 31.08 10.31 -7.22
C GLN A 13 30.32 10.47 -5.90
N VAL A 14 28.99 10.62 -5.95
CA VAL A 14 28.11 10.70 -4.77
C VAL A 14 27.97 9.34 -4.08
N VAL A 15 28.01 8.27 -4.86
CA VAL A 15 27.76 6.91 -4.39
C VAL A 15 29.03 6.23 -3.86
N ASN A 16 30.22 6.69 -4.28
CA ASN A 16 31.54 6.19 -3.88
C ASN A 16 31.68 4.65 -4.00
N ASP A 17 32.86 4.09 -3.74
CA ASP A 17 33.06 2.63 -3.67
C ASP A 17 32.37 1.98 -2.45
N SER A 18 31.21 2.50 -2.02
CA SER A 18 30.44 1.93 -0.92
C SER A 18 29.93 0.54 -1.32
N PRO A 19 30.33 -0.53 -0.62
CA PRO A 19 29.81 -1.87 -0.89
C PRO A 19 28.28 -1.93 -0.86
N ASP A 20 27.66 -1.13 0.03
CA ASP A 20 26.21 -1.05 0.25
C ASP A 20 25.44 -0.56 -0.98
N MET A 21 26.09 0.21 -1.86
CA MET A 21 25.48 0.81 -3.05
C MET A 21 25.76 0.04 -4.33
N ARG A 22 26.59 -1.01 -4.26
CA ARG A 22 27.03 -1.78 -5.42
C ARG A 22 25.86 -2.40 -6.18
N ASP A 23 24.91 -2.98 -5.46
CA ASP A 23 23.73 -3.64 -6.05
C ASP A 23 22.85 -2.63 -6.79
N PHE A 24 22.67 -1.44 -6.24
CA PHE A 24 21.93 -0.36 -6.89
C PHE A 24 22.58 0.07 -8.20
N ILE A 25 23.90 0.27 -8.20
CA ILE A 25 24.67 0.66 -9.39
C ILE A 25 24.58 -0.44 -10.45
N MET A 26 24.78 -1.71 -10.08
CA MET A 26 24.69 -2.84 -11.01
C MET A 26 23.29 -2.95 -11.61
N ALA A 27 22.24 -2.84 -10.79
CA ALA A 27 20.85 -2.89 -11.24
C ALA A 27 20.55 -1.79 -12.28
N HIS A 28 21.02 -0.56 -12.04
CA HIS A 28 20.87 0.53 -13.01
C HIS A 28 21.72 0.35 -14.27
N HIS A 29 22.90 -0.26 -14.16
CA HIS A 29 23.73 -0.54 -15.33
C HIS A 29 23.10 -1.59 -16.24
N ILE A 30 22.44 -2.59 -15.67
CA ILE A 30 21.80 -3.69 -16.42
C ILE A 30 20.45 -3.27 -17.00
N HIS A 31 19.60 -2.62 -16.20
CA HIS A 31 18.21 -2.34 -16.57
C HIS A 31 17.97 -0.91 -17.05
N ASP A 32 18.72 0.07 -16.54
CA ASP A 32 18.52 1.51 -16.77
C ASP A 32 17.06 1.98 -16.53
N GLY A 33 16.50 1.54 -15.40
CA GLY A 33 15.11 1.83 -15.04
C GLY A 33 14.08 1.06 -15.85
N GLN A 34 12.81 1.40 -15.67
CA GLN A 34 11.72 0.81 -16.45
C GLN A 34 11.62 1.53 -17.80
N ARG A 35 11.81 0.77 -18.89
CA ARG A 35 11.59 1.28 -20.25
C ARG A 35 10.12 1.61 -20.43
N ARG A 36 9.76 2.91 -20.36
CA ARG A 36 8.40 3.41 -20.59
C ARG A 36 7.94 2.95 -21.97
N ARG A 37 6.92 2.09 -22.04
CA ARG A 37 6.34 1.70 -23.32
C ARG A 37 5.19 2.61 -23.73
N GLN A 38 4.56 3.34 -22.81
CA GLN A 38 3.63 4.42 -23.14
C GLN A 38 3.53 5.42 -21.97
N TRP A 39 3.37 6.70 -22.29
CA TRP A 39 3.18 7.73 -21.28
C TRP A 39 1.73 7.68 -20.79
N PHE A 40 1.54 7.75 -19.46
CA PHE A 40 0.32 8.05 -18.70
C PHE A 40 -0.44 6.91 -17.98
N LEU A 41 -0.23 5.62 -18.27
CA LEU A 41 -0.93 4.52 -17.55
C LEU A 41 -0.08 3.26 -17.29
N ASP A 42 1.24 3.33 -17.47
CA ASP A 42 2.10 2.16 -17.26
C ASP A 42 2.21 1.79 -15.76
N HIS A 43 2.11 0.49 -15.48
CA HIS A 43 2.30 -0.08 -14.14
C HIS A 43 3.78 -0.09 -13.80
N GLY A 44 4.11 0.55 -12.69
CA GLY A 44 5.46 0.67 -12.20
C GLY A 44 6.01 -0.68 -11.74
N LEU A 45 7.31 -0.90 -11.89
CA LEU A 45 7.95 -2.12 -11.41
C LEU A 45 7.72 -2.35 -9.91
N PHE A 46 7.59 -1.30 -9.11
CA PHE A 46 7.38 -1.40 -7.67
C PHE A 46 5.89 -1.44 -7.27
N GLY A 47 5.04 -1.87 -8.20
CA GLY A 47 3.62 -2.10 -7.98
C GLY A 47 2.73 -0.86 -8.07
N SER A 48 1.42 -1.14 -7.99
CA SER A 48 0.36 -0.15 -8.11
C SER A 48 -0.85 -0.48 -7.25
N TYR A 49 -1.66 0.54 -6.97
CA TYR A 49 -3.01 0.39 -6.40
C TYR A 49 -3.93 1.49 -6.95
N GLU A 50 -5.23 1.27 -6.80
CA GLU A 50 -6.26 2.24 -7.14
C GLU A 50 -7.24 2.39 -5.97
N CYS A 51 -7.56 3.62 -5.58
CA CYS A 51 -8.53 3.90 -4.53
C CYS A 51 -9.17 5.27 -4.76
N TYR A 52 -10.51 5.35 -4.74
CA TYR A 52 -11.27 6.58 -5.02
C TYR A 52 -10.90 7.29 -6.33
N GLY A 53 -10.53 6.52 -7.37
CA GLY A 53 -10.08 7.06 -8.65
C GLY A 53 -8.64 7.59 -8.65
N GLU A 54 -7.95 7.56 -7.50
CA GLU A 54 -6.52 7.82 -7.43
C GLU A 54 -5.76 6.55 -7.77
N PHE A 55 -4.93 6.62 -8.81
CA PHE A 55 -4.06 5.54 -9.24
C PHE A 55 -2.61 5.86 -8.84
N CYS A 56 -2.03 5.00 -8.00
CA CYS A 56 -0.64 5.11 -7.60
C CYS A 56 0.18 4.00 -8.26
N SER A 57 1.32 4.37 -8.85
CA SER A 57 2.18 3.47 -9.61
C SER A 57 3.62 3.91 -9.51
N LEU A 58 4.45 3.17 -8.77
CA LEU A 58 5.85 3.54 -8.53
C LEU A 58 6.75 3.05 -9.67
N SER A 59 7.10 3.96 -10.57
CA SER A 59 7.92 3.66 -11.74
C SER A 59 9.41 3.74 -11.43
N TRP A 60 10.18 2.73 -11.84
CA TRP A 60 11.65 2.77 -11.76
C TRP A 60 12.21 3.76 -12.79
N LEU A 61 12.89 4.79 -12.31
CA LEU A 61 13.49 5.84 -13.13
C LEU A 61 14.74 5.36 -13.87
N SER A 62 14.90 5.82 -15.11
CA SER A 62 16.16 5.66 -15.84
C SER A 62 17.28 6.48 -15.19
N SER A 63 18.53 6.10 -15.43
CA SER A 63 19.73 6.79 -14.94
C SER A 63 19.75 8.30 -15.27
N ARG A 64 19.17 8.70 -16.41
CA ARG A 64 19.05 10.11 -16.83
C ARG A 64 18.04 10.91 -16.02
N MET A 65 17.14 10.23 -15.32
CA MET A 65 16.09 10.82 -14.51
C MET A 65 16.38 10.77 -13.01
N LEU A 66 17.49 10.15 -12.61
CA LEU A 66 17.91 10.14 -11.21
C LEU A 66 18.25 11.57 -10.77
N GLN A 67 17.82 11.91 -9.56
CA GLN A 67 18.04 13.22 -8.97
C GLN A 67 18.43 13.07 -7.50
N VAL A 68 19.35 13.91 -7.04
CA VAL A 68 19.60 14.07 -5.62
C VAL A 68 18.80 15.27 -5.12
N VAL A 69 17.92 15.03 -4.16
CA VAL A 69 17.04 16.04 -3.59
C VAL A 69 17.36 16.23 -2.12
N GLN A 70 17.47 17.48 -1.69
CA GLN A 70 17.54 17.83 -0.27
C GLN A 70 16.12 17.84 0.31
N MET A 71 15.89 17.04 1.35
CA MET A 71 14.61 16.96 2.06
C MET A 71 14.87 17.04 3.56
N GLY A 72 14.55 18.20 4.16
CA GLY A 72 14.93 18.49 5.54
C GLY A 72 16.45 18.40 5.72
N ARG A 73 16.90 17.56 6.65
CA ARG A 73 18.33 17.28 6.90
C ARG A 73 18.91 16.13 6.07
N PHE A 74 18.09 15.51 5.22
CA PHE A 74 18.48 14.35 4.41
C PHE A 74 18.74 14.75 2.96
N ARG A 75 19.67 14.06 2.32
CA ARG A 75 19.91 14.07 0.87
C ARG A 75 19.54 12.71 0.33
N LEU A 76 18.61 12.70 -0.63
CA LEU A 76 18.03 11.47 -1.15
C LEU A 76 18.30 11.37 -2.65
N LEU A 77 18.87 10.25 -3.07
CA LEU A 77 18.94 9.86 -4.47
C LEU A 77 17.63 9.19 -4.87
N ILE A 78 16.79 9.89 -5.61
CA ILE A 78 15.47 9.40 -6.04
C ILE A 78 15.62 8.46 -7.24
N PHE A 79 15.11 7.23 -7.11
CA PHE A 79 15.20 6.21 -8.17
C PHE A 79 13.85 5.60 -8.57
N ALA A 80 12.79 5.81 -7.79
CA ALA A 80 11.43 5.51 -8.23
C ALA A 80 10.49 6.68 -7.91
N TRP A 81 9.50 6.90 -8.76
CA TRP A 81 8.55 8.01 -8.59
C TRP A 81 7.14 7.63 -9.07
N CYS A 82 6.15 8.07 -8.32
CA CYS A 82 4.73 8.07 -8.69
C CYS A 82 4.29 9.50 -9.00
N SER A 83 3.84 9.77 -10.23
CA SER A 83 3.43 11.11 -10.63
C SER A 83 2.17 11.63 -9.92
N GLN A 84 1.25 10.72 -9.58
CA GLN A 84 -0.07 11.04 -9.04
C GLN A 84 -0.01 11.41 -7.57
N THR A 85 0.66 10.58 -6.75
CA THR A 85 0.80 10.81 -5.30
C THR A 85 2.06 11.58 -4.94
N ARG A 86 2.92 11.84 -5.94
CA ARG A 86 4.28 12.37 -5.77
C ARG A 86 5.19 11.50 -4.91
N ASN A 87 4.85 10.26 -4.61
CA ASN A 87 5.70 9.38 -3.80
C ASN A 87 6.99 9.02 -4.48
N TYR A 88 8.03 8.80 -3.68
CA TYR A 88 9.32 8.34 -4.17
C TYR A 88 9.84 7.16 -3.38
N LEU A 89 10.61 6.32 -4.06
CA LEU A 89 11.67 5.55 -3.41
C LEU A 89 12.99 6.28 -3.65
N GLY A 90 13.71 6.51 -2.57
CA GLY A 90 15.02 7.15 -2.60
C GLY A 90 16.02 6.44 -1.73
N ILE A 91 17.29 6.56 -2.07
CA ILE A 91 18.39 6.10 -1.22
C ILE A 91 18.96 7.29 -0.45
N VAL A 92 19.17 7.12 0.85
CA VAL A 92 19.80 8.16 1.67
C VAL A 92 21.29 8.26 1.31
N VAL A 93 21.70 9.39 0.74
CA VAL A 93 23.10 9.69 0.37
C VAL A 93 23.72 10.77 1.26
N GLY A 94 22.96 11.27 2.23
CA GLY A 94 23.44 12.15 3.28
C GLY A 94 22.37 12.37 4.34
N CYS A 95 22.77 12.35 5.60
CA CYS A 95 21.89 12.56 6.75
C CYS A 95 22.71 13.05 7.96
N PRO A 96 22.06 13.53 9.05
CA PRO A 96 22.77 13.87 10.28
C PRO A 96 23.57 12.70 10.83
N MET A 97 24.71 12.97 11.51
CA MET A 97 25.59 11.93 12.04
C MET A 97 24.87 10.93 12.96
N VAL A 98 23.88 11.39 13.74
CA VAL A 98 23.07 10.53 14.61
C VAL A 98 22.28 9.46 13.85
N HIS A 99 21.98 9.70 12.57
CA HIS A 99 21.26 8.79 11.68
C HIS A 99 22.16 8.00 10.73
N SER A 100 23.40 8.47 10.55
CA SER A 100 24.31 7.91 9.54
C SER A 100 24.63 6.42 9.73
N SER A 101 24.65 5.94 10.98
CA SER A 101 24.95 4.54 11.28
C SER A 101 23.85 3.55 10.90
N HIS A 102 22.61 4.00 10.67
CA HIS A 102 21.45 3.13 10.44
C HIS A 102 20.58 3.54 9.26
N LEU A 103 20.79 4.72 8.65
CA LEU A 103 19.99 5.16 7.50
C LEU A 103 20.83 5.47 6.27
N LEU A 104 22.15 5.68 6.39
CA LEU A 104 22.96 5.96 5.20
C LEU A 104 22.91 4.75 4.24
N HIS A 105 22.70 5.01 2.96
CA HIS A 105 22.50 4.01 1.89
C HIS A 105 21.23 3.17 1.97
N HIS A 106 20.37 3.37 2.97
CA HIS A 106 19.07 2.69 3.02
C HIS A 106 18.11 3.25 1.97
N VAL A 107 17.31 2.37 1.40
CA VAL A 107 16.12 2.71 0.62
C VAL A 107 15.04 3.16 1.59
N ILE A 108 14.48 4.34 1.35
CA ILE A 108 13.33 4.84 2.08
C ILE A 108 12.18 5.14 1.11
N GLN A 109 10.97 4.84 1.55
CA GLN A 109 9.75 5.29 0.90
C GLN A 109 9.24 6.53 1.65
N LEU A 110 9.33 7.71 1.05
CA LEU A 110 9.11 8.99 1.73
C LEU A 110 7.86 9.72 1.23
N GLN A 111 7.17 10.38 2.17
CA GLN A 111 6.06 11.29 1.95
C GLN A 111 6.53 12.72 1.66
N PRO A 112 6.28 13.23 0.44
CA PRO A 112 6.59 14.60 0.08
C PRO A 112 5.57 15.51 0.74
N GLN A 113 5.89 15.97 1.95
CA GLN A 113 5.35 17.13 2.70
C GLN A 113 5.37 16.88 4.21
N SER A 114 5.00 15.68 4.66
CA SER A 114 5.04 15.32 6.08
C SER A 114 6.43 14.88 6.54
N TYR A 115 7.33 14.59 5.60
CA TYR A 115 8.67 14.05 5.88
C TYR A 115 8.63 12.67 6.56
N ARG A 116 7.48 11.98 6.54
CA ARG A 116 7.34 10.60 7.03
C ARG A 116 7.91 9.59 6.04
N PHE A 117 8.57 8.56 6.53
CA PHE A 117 9.13 7.51 5.70
C PHE A 117 9.02 6.12 6.33
N VAL A 118 9.11 5.13 5.46
CA VAL A 118 9.35 3.73 5.84
C VAL A 118 10.74 3.35 5.37
N ASP A 119 11.59 2.92 6.30
CA ASP A 119 12.89 2.32 5.99
C ASP A 119 12.66 0.93 5.38
N LYS A 120 13.31 0.67 4.25
CA LYS A 120 13.25 -0.58 3.51
C LYS A 120 14.58 -1.35 3.56
N GLY A 121 15.57 -0.84 4.29
CA GLY A 121 16.91 -1.43 4.38
C GLY A 121 17.79 -1.10 3.18
N LEU A 122 18.90 -1.82 3.04
CA LEU A 122 19.82 -1.65 1.91
C LEU A 122 19.15 -2.05 0.58
N PHE A 123 19.57 -1.44 -0.53
CA PHE A 123 18.94 -1.69 -1.84
C PHE A 123 18.92 -3.16 -2.23
N GLY A 124 20.04 -3.89 -2.05
CA GLY A 124 20.12 -5.31 -2.36
C GLY A 124 19.14 -6.15 -1.55
N GLU A 125 19.03 -5.89 -0.25
CA GLU A 125 18.11 -6.57 0.67
C GLU A 125 16.66 -6.23 0.35
N PHE A 126 16.35 -4.94 0.16
CA PHE A 126 15.04 -4.45 -0.25
C PHE A 126 14.59 -5.13 -1.55
N PHE A 127 15.43 -5.12 -2.57
CA PHE A 127 15.06 -5.64 -3.89
C PHE A 127 14.92 -7.16 -3.88
N THR A 128 15.79 -7.86 -3.16
CA THR A 128 15.70 -9.32 -2.98
C THR A 128 14.44 -9.69 -2.21
N SER A 129 14.17 -9.04 -1.07
CA SER A 129 12.95 -9.24 -0.29
C SER A 129 11.69 -8.93 -1.09
N TYR A 130 11.72 -7.89 -1.92
CA TYR A 130 10.62 -7.55 -2.81
C TYR A 130 10.33 -8.69 -3.80
N VAL A 131 11.35 -9.25 -4.45
CA VAL A 131 11.21 -10.39 -5.35
C VAL A 131 10.74 -11.64 -4.60
N ASP A 132 11.31 -11.93 -3.44
CA ASP A 132 10.93 -13.09 -2.63
C ASP A 132 9.45 -13.01 -2.21
N HIS A 133 8.97 -11.83 -1.81
CA HIS A 133 7.57 -11.60 -1.49
C HIS A 133 6.64 -11.82 -2.70
N LEU A 134 7.08 -11.42 -3.90
CA LEU A 134 6.32 -11.67 -5.13
C LEU A 134 6.25 -13.17 -5.46
N VAL A 135 7.37 -13.88 -5.35
CA VAL A 135 7.44 -15.33 -5.60
C VAL A 135 6.62 -16.11 -4.57
N ALA A 136 6.61 -15.66 -3.32
CA ALA A 136 5.82 -16.26 -2.25
C ALA A 136 4.30 -16.01 -2.37
N GLY A 137 3.86 -15.12 -3.28
CA GLY A 137 2.46 -14.76 -3.43
C GLY A 137 1.95 -13.78 -2.38
N ASN A 138 2.85 -13.05 -1.70
CA ASN A 138 2.48 -12.03 -0.71
C ASN A 138 1.81 -10.82 -1.37
N HIS A 139 1.92 -10.69 -2.68
CA HIS A 139 1.25 -9.68 -3.50
C HIS A 139 0.73 -10.34 -4.77
N ASP A 140 -0.46 -9.92 -5.22
CA ASP A 140 -1.03 -10.41 -6.47
C ASP A 140 -0.28 -9.86 -7.69
N ILE A 141 -0.01 -10.74 -8.65
CA ILE A 141 0.46 -10.40 -9.98
C ILE A 141 -0.64 -10.77 -10.98
N TYR A 142 -1.19 -9.78 -11.67
CA TYR A 142 -2.25 -9.98 -12.67
C TYR A 142 -2.09 -8.97 -13.80
N ASP A 143 -2.43 -9.36 -15.03
CA ASP A 143 -2.39 -8.49 -16.22
C ASP A 143 -1.07 -7.70 -16.40
N GLN A 144 0.07 -8.33 -16.04
CA GLN A 144 1.40 -7.71 -16.04
C GLN A 144 1.55 -6.54 -15.04
N ARG A 145 0.78 -6.57 -13.95
CA ARG A 145 0.74 -5.58 -12.88
C ARG A 145 1.03 -6.26 -11.55
N ILE A 146 1.63 -5.51 -10.64
CA ILE A 146 1.85 -5.94 -9.25
C ILE A 146 0.92 -5.12 -8.35
N SER A 147 0.10 -5.80 -7.55
CA SER A 147 -0.73 -5.16 -6.52
C SER A 147 0.11 -4.75 -5.33
N LEU A 148 -0.02 -3.50 -4.88
CA LEU A 148 0.58 -3.06 -3.62
C LEU A 148 -0.20 -3.53 -2.37
N MET A 149 -1.42 -4.03 -2.54
CA MET A 149 -2.19 -4.62 -1.44
C MET A 149 -1.55 -5.96 -1.04
N PRO A 150 -1.16 -6.15 0.24
CA PRO A 150 -0.58 -7.40 0.69
C PRO A 150 -1.63 -8.50 0.83
N ASN A 151 -1.22 -9.76 0.66
CA ASN A 151 -2.04 -10.95 0.83
C ASN A 151 -1.82 -11.65 2.18
N CYS A 152 -0.76 -11.27 2.91
CA CYS A 152 -0.41 -11.85 4.20
C CYS A 152 0.24 -10.82 5.13
N GLY A 153 0.41 -11.23 6.39
CA GLY A 153 1.06 -10.43 7.43
C GLY A 153 0.07 -9.59 8.25
N PRO A 154 0.58 -8.74 9.15
CA PRO A 154 -0.23 -8.03 10.14
C PRO A 154 -1.17 -6.98 9.53
N HIS A 155 -0.96 -6.61 8.26
CA HIS A 155 -1.81 -5.68 7.51
C HIS A 155 -2.98 -6.35 6.80
N THR A 156 -3.14 -7.66 7.00
CA THR A 156 -4.13 -8.47 6.30
C THR A 156 -4.97 -9.27 7.27
N SER A 157 -6.21 -9.51 6.89
CA SER A 157 -7.15 -10.30 7.66
C SER A 157 -8.08 -11.04 6.71
N SER A 158 -8.50 -12.23 7.11
CA SER A 158 -9.48 -12.99 6.33
C SER A 158 -10.43 -13.78 7.21
N SER A 159 -11.66 -13.92 6.75
CA SER A 159 -12.66 -14.78 7.36
C SER A 159 -13.44 -15.52 6.28
N LEU A 160 -13.87 -16.73 6.61
CA LEU A 160 -14.67 -17.58 5.72
C LEU A 160 -15.81 -18.16 6.53
N SER A 161 -17.04 -17.92 6.07
CA SER A 161 -18.25 -18.44 6.71
C SER A 161 -19.37 -18.57 5.69
N HIS A 162 -20.15 -19.65 5.76
CA HIS A 162 -21.29 -19.90 4.87
C HIS A 162 -20.93 -19.79 3.37
N GLY A 163 -19.72 -20.22 3.00
CA GLY A 163 -19.22 -20.13 1.64
C GLY A 163 -18.85 -18.72 1.15
N ILE A 164 -18.85 -17.72 2.04
CA ILE A 164 -18.44 -16.34 1.76
C ILE A 164 -17.07 -16.12 2.40
N LYS A 165 -16.10 -15.66 1.62
CA LYS A 165 -14.78 -15.24 2.10
C LYS A 165 -14.69 -13.72 2.06
N ILE A 166 -14.20 -13.14 3.14
CA ILE A 166 -13.80 -11.74 3.21
C ILE A 166 -12.30 -11.71 3.37
N THR A 167 -11.63 -10.90 2.55
CA THR A 167 -10.20 -10.59 2.70
C THR A 167 -10.05 -9.09 2.78
N VAL A 168 -9.34 -8.62 3.79
CA VAL A 168 -9.01 -7.22 3.98
C VAL A 168 -7.50 -7.07 3.96
N SER A 169 -7.02 -6.16 3.14
CA SER A 169 -5.60 -5.85 2.99
C SER A 169 -5.41 -4.37 3.18
N SER A 170 -4.44 -3.96 3.97
CA SER A 170 -4.14 -2.55 4.22
C SER A 170 -2.68 -2.22 3.94
N MET A 171 -2.39 -0.94 3.72
CA MET A 171 -1.03 -0.45 3.58
C MET A 171 -0.95 1.03 3.93
N PHE A 172 0.19 1.43 4.47
CA PHE A 172 0.50 2.84 4.66
C PHE A 172 0.60 3.54 3.31
N CYS A 173 -0.17 4.61 3.18
CA CYS A 173 -0.25 5.42 2.00
C CYS A 173 0.43 6.75 2.26
N VAL A 174 1.49 6.91 1.50
CA VAL A 174 2.25 8.12 1.41
C VAL A 174 1.41 9.05 0.51
N ASP A 175 0.50 9.84 1.05
CA ASP A 175 -0.35 10.75 0.24
C ASP A 175 0.08 12.21 0.40
N GLU A 176 -0.48 13.13 -0.38
CA GLU A 176 -0.09 14.54 -0.29
C GLU A 176 -0.58 15.25 0.98
N THR A 177 -1.38 14.62 1.85
CA THR A 177 -1.92 15.28 3.04
C THR A 177 -0.84 15.49 4.11
N PRO A 178 -0.46 16.74 4.45
CA PRO A 178 0.69 17.00 5.30
C PRO A 178 0.46 16.74 6.79
N ARG A 179 -0.80 16.58 7.22
CA ARG A 179 -1.17 16.61 8.65
C ARG A 179 -1.37 15.23 9.27
N PHE A 180 -1.81 14.25 8.49
CA PHE A 180 -2.30 12.98 9.02
C PHE A 180 -1.70 11.82 8.22
N ARG A 181 -1.40 10.72 8.89
CA ARG A 181 -1.05 9.46 8.22
C ARG A 181 -2.31 8.92 7.56
N VAL A 182 -2.15 8.42 6.35
CA VAL A 182 -3.25 7.81 5.59
C VAL A 182 -2.86 6.38 5.33
N TYR A 183 -3.81 5.47 5.53
CA TYR A 183 -3.72 4.07 5.17
C TYR A 183 -4.84 3.81 4.18
N ARG A 184 -4.55 3.06 3.12
CA ARG A 184 -5.59 2.52 2.26
C ARG A 184 -5.80 1.07 2.60
N TYR A 185 -7.04 0.65 2.49
CA TYR A 185 -7.38 -0.76 2.61
C TYR A 185 -8.27 -1.18 1.45
N GLN A 186 -8.07 -2.40 0.99
CA GLN A 186 -8.91 -3.10 0.04
C GLN A 186 -9.69 -4.17 0.79
N VAL A 187 -11.00 -4.25 0.53
CA VAL A 187 -11.83 -5.35 0.99
C VAL A 187 -12.30 -6.11 -0.22
N THR A 188 -12.18 -7.43 -0.13
CA THR A 188 -12.57 -8.38 -1.16
C THR A 188 -13.61 -9.32 -0.58
N PHE A 189 -14.75 -9.41 -1.25
CA PHE A 189 -15.79 -10.38 -0.97
C PHE A 189 -15.79 -11.43 -2.08
N GLU A 190 -15.78 -12.69 -1.69
CA GLU A 190 -15.75 -13.81 -2.61
C GLU A 190 -16.76 -14.88 -2.18
N LEU A 191 -17.61 -15.33 -3.10
CA LEU A 191 -18.47 -16.49 -2.91
C LEU A 191 -17.69 -17.74 -3.36
N VAL A 192 -17.04 -18.39 -2.41
CA VAL A 192 -16.16 -19.55 -2.65
C VAL A 192 -16.91 -20.88 -2.66
N ASP A 193 -18.03 -20.99 -1.94
CA ASP A 193 -18.86 -22.20 -1.89
C ASP A 193 -20.36 -21.86 -1.85
N PRO A 194 -21.01 -21.71 -3.02
CA PRO A 194 -22.45 -21.44 -3.11
C PRO A 194 -23.33 -22.50 -2.43
N LYS A 195 -22.84 -23.74 -2.23
CA LYS A 195 -23.63 -24.80 -1.60
C LYS A 195 -23.81 -24.56 -0.11
N GLN A 196 -22.80 -24.02 0.57
CA GLN A 196 -22.87 -23.66 1.99
C GLN A 196 -23.81 -22.49 2.26
N LEU A 197 -24.02 -21.64 1.26
CA LEU A 197 -24.94 -20.50 1.36
C LEU A 197 -26.42 -20.93 1.36
N GLY A 198 -26.74 -22.09 0.77
CA GLY A 198 -28.11 -22.61 0.71
C GLY A 198 -29.06 -21.85 -0.23
N CYS A 199 -28.56 -20.86 -0.97
CA CYS A 199 -29.30 -20.12 -1.99
C CYS A 199 -28.37 -19.67 -3.14
N SER A 200 -28.92 -19.04 -4.17
CA SER A 200 -28.19 -18.71 -5.40
C SER A 200 -27.34 -17.44 -5.33
N SER A 201 -27.53 -16.61 -4.30
CA SER A 201 -26.83 -15.33 -4.16
C SER A 201 -26.85 -14.82 -2.74
N VAL A 202 -25.99 -13.87 -2.42
CA VAL A 202 -26.00 -13.13 -1.17
C VAL A 202 -25.73 -11.66 -1.44
N GLN A 203 -26.36 -10.76 -0.70
CA GLN A 203 -26.18 -9.32 -0.87
C GLN A 203 -25.67 -8.68 0.42
N LEU A 204 -24.68 -7.79 0.30
CA LEU A 204 -24.21 -7.00 1.43
C LEU A 204 -25.31 -6.05 1.90
N GLU A 205 -25.54 -6.02 3.21
CA GLU A 205 -26.45 -5.09 3.88
C GLU A 205 -25.71 -3.94 4.54
N SER A 206 -24.71 -4.26 5.38
CA SER A 206 -24.06 -3.26 6.23
C SER A 206 -22.63 -3.62 6.59
N ARG A 207 -21.90 -2.60 7.06
CA ARG A 207 -20.55 -2.71 7.61
C ARG A 207 -20.50 -2.09 9.00
N ASN A 208 -19.60 -2.60 9.82
CA ASN A 208 -19.32 -2.08 11.14
C ASN A 208 -17.80 -2.15 11.37
N TRP A 209 -17.17 -1.00 11.64
CA TRP A 209 -15.75 -0.89 11.89
C TRP A 209 -15.47 -0.31 13.28
N LEU A 210 -14.49 -0.87 13.96
CA LEU A 210 -13.85 -0.34 15.16
C LEU A 210 -12.43 0.07 14.78
N ILE A 211 -12.12 1.36 14.87
CA ILE A 211 -10.82 1.93 14.49
C ILE A 211 -10.11 2.38 15.76
N TYR A 212 -8.93 1.84 16.03
CA TYR A 212 -8.20 2.03 17.28
C TYR A 212 -7.07 3.03 17.12
N TYR A 213 -6.85 3.82 18.18
CA TYR A 213 -5.83 4.85 18.24
C TYR A 213 -4.80 4.58 19.36
N THR A 214 -3.69 5.30 19.35
CA THR A 214 -2.58 5.14 20.31
C THR A 214 -2.96 5.33 21.78
N ASN A 215 -4.03 6.07 22.06
CA ASN A 215 -4.57 6.24 23.41
C ASN A 215 -5.50 5.09 23.87
N GLN A 216 -5.59 4.00 23.09
CA GLN A 216 -6.47 2.85 23.33
C GLN A 216 -7.98 3.14 23.20
N GLU A 217 -8.36 4.35 22.79
CA GLU A 217 -9.73 4.65 22.40
C GLU A 217 -10.00 4.13 20.99
N TYR A 218 -11.29 3.97 20.68
CA TYR A 218 -11.73 3.58 19.34
C TYR A 218 -12.88 4.44 18.83
N VAL A 219 -12.94 4.59 17.51
CA VAL A 219 -14.09 5.16 16.80
C VAL A 219 -14.90 4.03 16.21
N HIS A 220 -16.22 4.09 16.44
CA HIS A 220 -17.18 3.18 15.85
C HIS A 220 -17.76 3.77 14.56
N ALA A 221 -17.46 3.15 13.42
CA ALA A 221 -17.97 3.55 12.11
C ALA A 221 -18.89 2.46 11.56
N SER A 222 -20.20 2.63 11.76
CA SER A 222 -21.24 1.73 11.27
C SER A 222 -22.07 2.39 10.16
N GLY A 223 -22.47 1.62 9.15
CA GLY A 223 -23.32 2.14 8.10
C GLY A 223 -23.77 1.11 7.07
N PRO A 224 -24.76 1.48 6.23
CA PRO A 224 -25.26 0.60 5.18
C PRO A 224 -24.23 0.47 4.04
N GLY A 225 -24.19 -0.72 3.45
CA GLY A 225 -23.33 -1.05 2.30
C GLY A 225 -21.86 -0.71 2.51
N VAL A 226 -21.14 -0.57 1.39
CA VAL A 226 -19.74 -0.12 1.32
C VAL A 226 -19.60 0.87 0.18
N VAL A 227 -18.94 2.01 0.43
CA VAL A 227 -18.70 3.06 -0.58
C VAL A 227 -19.94 3.51 -1.38
N GLY A 228 -21.14 3.40 -0.79
CA GLY A 228 -22.41 3.73 -1.43
C GLY A 228 -23.04 2.58 -2.24
N GLU A 229 -22.42 1.40 -2.22
CA GLU A 229 -22.86 0.20 -2.94
C GLU A 229 -23.33 -0.92 -2.00
N PHE A 230 -24.25 -1.75 -2.51
CA PHE A 230 -24.76 -2.96 -1.84
C PHE A 230 -24.49 -4.18 -2.74
N PRO A 231 -23.22 -4.61 -2.86
CA PRO A 231 -22.82 -5.64 -3.81
C PRO A 231 -23.55 -6.96 -3.55
N ARG A 232 -24.01 -7.57 -4.64
CA ARG A 232 -24.60 -8.90 -4.66
C ARG A 232 -23.62 -9.89 -5.29
N LEU A 233 -23.30 -10.94 -4.55
CA LEU A 233 -22.49 -12.06 -5.01
C LEU A 233 -23.39 -13.19 -5.47
N SER A 234 -23.06 -13.82 -6.59
CA SER A 234 -23.72 -15.00 -7.12
C SER A 234 -22.71 -15.88 -7.85
N VAL A 235 -23.14 -17.04 -8.35
CA VAL A 235 -22.26 -17.91 -9.17
C VAL A 235 -21.71 -17.17 -10.40
N ASP A 236 -22.53 -16.31 -11.02
CA ASP A 236 -22.14 -15.53 -12.21
C ASP A 236 -21.26 -14.31 -11.86
N ARG A 237 -21.38 -13.82 -10.61
CA ARG A 237 -20.60 -12.70 -10.09
C ARG A 237 -20.09 -13.05 -8.69
N PRO A 238 -19.10 -13.96 -8.58
CA PRO A 238 -18.69 -14.47 -7.28
C PRO A 238 -17.79 -13.51 -6.52
N PHE A 239 -17.39 -12.39 -7.14
CA PHE A 239 -16.35 -11.51 -6.63
C PHE A 239 -16.80 -10.05 -6.63
N TYR A 240 -16.50 -9.34 -5.54
CA TYR A 240 -16.58 -7.89 -5.45
C TYR A 240 -15.40 -7.37 -4.64
N LYS A 241 -14.80 -6.26 -5.07
CA LYS A 241 -13.75 -5.58 -4.32
C LYS A 241 -14.02 -4.09 -4.28
N TYR A 242 -13.62 -3.45 -3.18
CA TYR A 242 -13.57 -2.00 -3.08
C TYR A 242 -12.34 -1.57 -2.29
N CYS A 243 -11.91 -0.33 -2.52
CA CYS A 243 -10.86 0.32 -1.76
C CYS A 243 -11.42 1.51 -0.99
N SER A 244 -10.87 1.75 0.19
CA SER A 244 -11.21 2.88 1.05
C SER A 244 -9.97 3.31 1.84
N ARG A 245 -10.12 4.28 2.73
CA ARG A 245 -9.01 4.82 3.53
C ARG A 245 -9.37 4.95 5.01
N ILE A 246 -8.32 4.93 5.84
CA ILE A 246 -8.31 5.27 7.25
C ILE A 246 -7.21 6.31 7.44
N GLU A 247 -7.46 7.31 8.28
CA GLU A 247 -6.50 8.37 8.57
C GLU A 247 -6.41 8.61 10.08
N ASP A 248 -5.34 9.29 10.50
CA ASP A 248 -5.22 9.75 11.88
C ASP A 248 -6.39 10.66 12.27
N ASP A 249 -6.67 10.73 13.56
CA ASP A 249 -7.69 11.61 14.08
C ASP A 249 -7.27 13.08 13.91
N PRO A 250 -8.20 13.98 13.52
CA PRO A 250 -7.91 15.41 13.40
C PRO A 250 -7.36 16.07 14.66
N ALA A 251 -7.61 15.53 15.85
CA ALA A 251 -7.07 15.99 17.13
C ALA A 251 -5.66 15.47 17.43
N GLY A 252 -5.03 14.75 16.50
CA GLY A 252 -3.64 14.30 16.57
C GLY A 252 -3.44 12.91 17.15
N LEU A 253 -4.51 12.11 17.29
CA LEU A 253 -4.37 10.71 17.67
C LEU A 253 -3.99 9.86 16.47
N GLU A 254 -2.99 9.03 16.71
CA GLU A 254 -2.39 8.15 15.74
C GLU A 254 -3.20 6.85 15.62
N VAL A 255 -3.69 6.52 14.43
CA VAL A 255 -4.32 5.20 14.22
C VAL A 255 -3.29 4.08 14.34
N VAL A 256 -3.69 2.97 14.99
CA VAL A 256 -2.83 1.78 15.21
C VAL A 256 -3.38 0.51 14.57
N GLY A 257 -4.67 0.48 14.26
CA GLY A 257 -5.31 -0.71 13.70
C GLY A 257 -6.82 -0.60 13.65
N PHE A 258 -7.46 -1.60 13.07
CA PHE A 258 -8.90 -1.66 12.98
C PHE A 258 -9.40 -3.10 12.86
N GLU A 259 -10.61 -3.34 13.34
CA GLU A 259 -11.34 -4.60 13.19
C GLU A 259 -12.80 -4.31 12.87
N GLY A 260 -13.58 -5.31 12.48
CA GLY A 260 -14.98 -5.05 12.16
C GLY A 260 -15.77 -6.28 11.79
N GLN A 261 -16.87 -6.05 11.09
CA GLN A 261 -17.71 -7.09 10.54
C GLN A 261 -18.57 -6.57 9.40
N PHE A 262 -18.97 -7.50 8.53
CA PHE A 262 -19.92 -7.26 7.46
C PHE A 262 -21.15 -8.15 7.63
N THR A 263 -22.31 -7.57 7.39
CA THR A 263 -23.58 -8.31 7.43
C THR A 263 -24.11 -8.49 6.02
N PHE A 264 -24.45 -9.73 5.69
CA PHE A 264 -24.97 -10.15 4.42
C PHE A 264 -26.35 -10.77 4.56
N VAL A 265 -27.19 -10.62 3.54
CA VAL A 265 -28.52 -11.21 3.44
C VAL A 265 -28.50 -12.26 2.33
N PRO A 266 -28.82 -13.54 2.63
CA PRO A 266 -29.04 -14.55 1.59
C PRO A 266 -30.16 -14.11 0.64
N GLY A 267 -29.98 -14.29 -0.66
CA GLY A 267 -30.87 -13.75 -1.70
C GLY A 267 -30.51 -12.31 -2.08
N SER A 268 -31.47 -11.40 -1.90
CA SER A 268 -31.30 -9.95 -2.06
C SER A 268 -31.89 -9.21 -0.85
N LEU A 269 -31.59 -7.91 -0.73
CA LEU A 269 -32.17 -7.07 0.32
C LEU A 269 -33.69 -6.95 0.20
N ASP A 270 -34.22 -6.96 -1.02
CA ASP A 270 -35.67 -6.87 -1.29
C ASP A 270 -36.39 -8.21 -1.10
N GLU A 271 -35.71 -9.32 -1.38
CA GLU A 271 -36.24 -10.68 -1.29
C GLU A 271 -35.27 -11.59 -0.50
N PRO A 272 -35.22 -11.47 0.84
CA PRO A 272 -34.37 -12.30 1.67
C PRO A 272 -34.75 -13.78 1.60
N ALA A 273 -33.77 -14.64 1.33
CA ALA A 273 -33.93 -16.09 1.28
C ALA A 273 -33.60 -16.80 2.61
N GLY A 274 -33.13 -16.05 3.61
CA GLY A 274 -32.70 -16.60 4.90
C GLY A 274 -32.32 -15.53 5.92
N ALA A 275 -31.82 -15.97 7.07
CA ALA A 275 -31.34 -15.08 8.12
C ALA A 275 -30.01 -14.41 7.73
N ASN A 276 -29.75 -13.24 8.31
CA ASN A 276 -28.52 -12.49 8.05
C ASN A 276 -27.29 -13.29 8.50
N ILE A 277 -26.22 -13.17 7.70
CA ILE A 277 -24.94 -13.80 7.92
C ILE A 277 -23.93 -12.70 8.24
N THR A 278 -23.35 -12.74 9.43
CA THR A 278 -22.32 -11.78 9.85
C THR A 278 -20.95 -12.42 9.79
N LEU A 279 -20.03 -11.79 9.07
CA LEU A 279 -18.64 -12.22 8.98
C LEU A 279 -17.74 -11.22 9.69
N PRO A 280 -16.93 -11.65 10.67
CA PRO A 280 -15.97 -10.78 11.32
C PRO A 280 -14.80 -10.47 10.39
N VAL A 281 -14.19 -9.32 10.61
CA VAL A 281 -12.86 -8.96 10.13
C VAL A 281 -11.98 -8.90 11.36
N PRO A 282 -11.16 -9.94 11.62
CA PRO A 282 -10.16 -9.90 12.68
C PRO A 282 -9.27 -8.66 12.59
N PHE A 283 -8.74 -8.23 13.73
CA PHE A 283 -7.89 -7.05 13.87
C PHE A 283 -6.73 -7.01 12.88
N ILE A 284 -6.51 -5.82 12.30
CA ILE A 284 -5.47 -5.49 11.34
C ILE A 284 -4.60 -4.39 11.94
N GLU A 285 -3.28 -4.60 11.96
CA GLU A 285 -2.32 -3.62 12.44
C GLU A 285 -1.95 -2.61 11.35
N LEU A 286 -1.90 -1.34 11.75
CA LEU A 286 -1.44 -0.21 10.93
C LEU A 286 -0.14 0.35 11.54
N PRO A 287 1.03 0.01 10.97
CA PRO A 287 2.32 0.31 11.56
C PRO A 287 2.65 1.79 11.41
N ILE A 288 3.22 2.36 12.46
CA ILE A 288 3.56 3.78 12.52
C ILE A 288 4.81 4.05 11.66
N PRO A 289 4.74 4.90 10.61
CA PRO A 289 5.90 5.32 9.83
C PRO A 289 6.83 6.24 10.66
N LEU A 290 8.13 6.24 10.33
CA LEU A 290 9.12 7.12 10.96
C LEU A 290 9.03 8.55 10.39
N GLU A 291 9.56 9.54 11.11
CA GLU A 291 9.60 10.95 10.67
C GLU A 291 11.04 11.45 10.45
N VAL A 292 11.28 12.15 9.35
CA VAL A 292 12.53 12.88 9.09
C VAL A 292 12.48 14.21 9.87
N ILE A 293 13.31 14.32 10.91
CA ILE A 293 13.46 15.51 11.79
C ILE A 293 14.60 16.42 11.32
#